data_AF-A0A165ZM70-F1
#
_entry.id   AF-A0A165ZM70-F1
#
_cell.length_a   1.000
_cell.length_b   1.000
_cell.length_c   1.000
_cell.angle_alpha   90.00
_cell.angle_beta   90.00
_cell.angle_gamma   90.00
#
_symmetry.space_group_name_H-M   'P 1'
#
loop_
_entity.id
_entity.type
_entity.pdbx_description
1 polymer ?
#
loop_
_entity_poly.entity_id
_entity_poly.type
_entity_poly.pdbx_seq_one_letter_code
_entity_poly.pdbx_strand_id
1 'polypeptide(L)'
;MAAQNHQPPVTIPADFPIFSGQSDDNTHKHASTAWFQLFECCFPHGTPDEDKIYYLELSLATGSPAEAWYNSVDTGDRDTWPKIKTLFHVRWPTVVGTEASIPARRVAMWEIKLSEEDLGKMEGEKRNHVYTHVGWANKVEAIWATLGDTNGHLLNSLRRNIPQALIFMMSVKAEDENDGTKFFTAVRNVQIEKVLGKAKESVAMCSGPGYLNH
;
A
#
# COMPACT_ATOMS: atom_id res chain seq x y z
N MET A 1 -22.25 -47.89 12.56
CA MET A 1 -20.90 -47.32 12.71
C MET A 1 -21.00 -45.84 12.39
N ALA A 2 -20.92 -44.98 13.40
CA ALA A 2 -20.95 -43.53 13.20
C ALA A 2 -19.63 -43.10 12.55
N ALA A 3 -19.71 -42.44 11.40
CA ALA A 3 -18.56 -41.80 10.79
C ALA A 3 -18.08 -40.68 11.72
N GLN A 4 -16.89 -40.84 12.30
CA GLN A 4 -16.21 -39.76 12.99
C GLN A 4 -15.85 -38.71 11.93
N ASN A 5 -16.63 -37.63 11.89
CA ASN A 5 -16.28 -36.41 11.15
C ASN A 5 -14.99 -35.86 11.74
N HIS A 6 -13.86 -36.26 11.16
CA HIS A 6 -12.56 -35.67 11.48
C HIS A 6 -12.55 -34.28 10.84
N GLN A 7 -12.89 -33.25 11.63
CA GLN A 7 -12.57 -31.88 11.24
C GLN A 7 -11.04 -31.78 11.07
N PRO A 8 -10.57 -31.09 10.02
CA PRO A 8 -9.13 -30.89 9.83
C PRO A 8 -8.56 -30.16 11.05
N PRO A 9 -7.36 -30.53 11.52
CA PRO A 9 -6.75 -29.89 12.68
C PRO A 9 -6.52 -28.41 12.40
N VAL A 10 -6.87 -27.56 13.36
CA VAL A 10 -6.50 -26.14 13.33
C VAL A 10 -4.98 -26.07 13.21
N THR A 11 -4.50 -25.44 12.15
CA THR A 11 -3.06 -25.31 11.88
C THR A 11 -2.75 -23.84 11.66
N ILE A 12 -2.27 -23.18 12.70
CA ILE A 12 -1.65 -21.85 12.56
C ILE A 12 -0.24 -22.08 12.00
N PRO A 13 0.14 -21.40 10.90
CA PRO A 13 1.48 -21.52 10.35
C PRO A 13 2.56 -21.22 11.40
N ALA A 14 3.64 -22.00 11.42
CA ALA A 14 4.72 -21.80 12.40
C ALA A 14 5.44 -20.45 12.25
N ASP A 15 5.34 -19.83 11.07
CA ASP A 15 5.83 -18.51 10.74
C ASP A 15 4.76 -17.40 10.92
N PHE A 16 3.58 -17.74 11.45
CA PHE A 16 2.56 -16.76 11.75
C PHE A 16 3.07 -15.80 12.85
N PRO A 17 2.96 -14.47 12.66
CA PRO A 17 3.53 -13.51 13.58
C PRO A 17 2.84 -13.54 14.95
N ILE A 18 3.64 -13.52 16.02
CA ILE A 18 3.16 -13.32 17.39
C ILE A 18 2.75 -11.85 17.56
N PHE A 19 1.69 -11.60 18.32
CA PHE A 19 1.16 -10.26 18.58
C PHE A 19 1.62 -9.71 19.94
N SER A 20 2.30 -8.57 19.95
CA SER A 20 2.75 -7.91 21.19
C SER A 20 1.82 -6.78 21.66
N GLY A 21 0.95 -6.28 20.79
CA GLY A 21 0.08 -5.13 21.05
C GLY A 21 0.81 -3.79 21.06
N GLN A 22 2.04 -3.73 20.55
CA GLN A 22 2.89 -2.54 20.44
C GLN A 22 3.04 -2.06 18.99
N SER A 23 3.58 -0.85 18.80
CA SER A 23 3.74 -0.25 17.47
C SER A 23 4.76 -0.96 16.57
N ASP A 24 5.58 -1.86 17.12
CA ASP A 24 6.58 -2.69 16.45
C ASP A 24 6.02 -3.99 15.85
N ASP A 25 4.78 -4.37 16.21
CA ASP A 25 3.98 -5.36 15.44
C ASP A 25 3.77 -4.91 13.98
N ASN A 26 4.02 -3.63 13.67
CA ASN A 26 4.03 -3.07 12.33
C ASN A 26 5.26 -3.45 11.49
N THR A 27 6.15 -4.32 11.97
CA THR A 27 7.31 -4.77 11.18
C THR A 27 6.93 -5.57 9.93
N HIS A 28 5.67 -5.97 9.77
CA HIS A 28 5.13 -6.47 8.51
C HIS A 28 3.72 -5.94 8.20
N LYS A 29 3.63 -4.75 7.57
CA LYS A 29 2.52 -4.29 6.67
C LYS A 29 1.07 -4.35 7.18
N HIS A 30 0.77 -4.64 8.44
CA HIS A 30 -0.60 -4.86 8.91
C HIS A 30 -0.87 -4.19 10.25
N ALA A 31 -1.86 -3.28 10.30
CA ALA A 31 -2.42 -2.76 11.55
C ALA A 31 -2.91 -3.92 12.44
N SER A 32 -3.02 -3.74 13.76
CA SER A 32 -3.47 -4.78 14.71
C SER A 32 -4.75 -5.51 14.28
N THR A 33 -5.65 -4.82 13.57
CA THR A 33 -6.88 -5.41 13.04
C THR A 33 -6.67 -6.29 11.81
N ALA A 34 -5.68 -5.99 10.97
CA ALA A 34 -5.28 -6.85 9.87
C ALA A 34 -4.57 -8.12 10.36
N TRP A 35 -3.77 -8.03 11.44
CA TRP A 35 -3.24 -9.23 12.12
C TRP A 35 -4.38 -10.14 12.59
N PHE A 36 -5.37 -9.58 13.30
CA PHE A 36 -6.51 -10.35 13.82
C PHE A 36 -7.34 -11.01 12.70
N GLN A 37 -7.50 -10.33 11.56
CA GLN A 37 -8.17 -10.90 10.38
C GLN A 37 -7.40 -12.07 9.77
N LEU A 38 -6.07 -11.95 9.61
CA LEU A 38 -5.23 -13.03 9.10
C LEU A 38 -5.21 -14.22 10.07
N PHE A 39 -5.20 -13.95 11.37
CA PHE A 39 -5.33 -14.96 12.40
C PHE A 39 -6.66 -15.72 12.27
N GLU A 40 -7.76 -15.00 12.09
CA GLU A 40 -9.09 -15.59 11.91
C GLU A 40 -9.19 -16.46 10.65
N CYS A 41 -8.49 -16.10 9.56
CA CYS A 41 -8.40 -16.93 8.35
C CYS A 41 -7.67 -18.27 8.56
N CYS A 42 -6.94 -18.45 9.65
CA CYS A 42 -6.29 -19.72 9.97
C CYS A 42 -7.27 -20.79 10.50
N PHE A 43 -8.50 -20.40 10.85
CA PHE A 43 -9.50 -21.32 11.39
C PHE A 43 -10.45 -21.84 10.30
N PRO A 44 -10.56 -23.16 10.12
CA PRO A 44 -11.60 -23.76 9.30
C PRO A 44 -13.01 -23.35 9.76
N HIS A 45 -13.97 -23.37 8.84
CA HIS A 45 -15.37 -23.16 9.17
C HIS A 45 -15.84 -24.19 10.22
N GLY A 46 -16.54 -23.73 11.26
CA GLY A 46 -17.02 -24.57 12.35
C GLY A 46 -15.98 -24.88 13.43
N THR A 47 -14.83 -24.22 13.46
CA THR A 47 -13.89 -24.29 14.60
C THR A 47 -14.59 -23.79 15.87
N PRO A 48 -14.58 -24.56 16.97
CA PRO A 48 -15.12 -24.13 18.27
C PRO A 48 -14.48 -22.85 18.78
N ASP A 49 -15.23 -22.06 19.55
CA ASP A 49 -14.70 -20.81 20.09
C ASP A 49 -13.60 -21.05 21.12
N GLU A 50 -13.71 -22.12 21.92
CA GLU A 50 -12.69 -22.53 22.90
C GLU A 50 -11.31 -22.75 22.24
N ASP A 51 -11.28 -23.40 21.07
CA ASP A 51 -10.04 -23.64 20.33
C ASP A 51 -9.45 -22.32 19.83
N LYS A 52 -10.28 -21.43 19.26
CA LYS A 52 -9.80 -20.13 18.76
C LYS A 52 -9.24 -19.27 19.89
N ILE A 53 -9.89 -19.27 21.06
CA ILE A 53 -9.45 -18.54 22.24
C ILE A 53 -8.12 -19.10 22.75
N TYR A 54 -7.99 -20.42 22.83
CA TYR A 54 -6.73 -21.08 23.22
C TYR A 54 -5.59 -20.67 22.28
N TYR A 55 -5.81 -20.72 20.98
CA TYR A 55 -4.78 -20.34 20.02
C TYR A 55 -4.49 -18.84 20.02
N LEU A 56 -5.47 -17.99 20.33
CA LEU A 56 -5.25 -16.55 20.47
C LEU A 56 -4.27 -16.29 21.61
N GLU A 57 -4.47 -16.92 22.77
CA GLU A 57 -3.59 -16.83 23.94
C GLU A 57 -2.15 -17.24 23.61
N LEU A 58 -1.97 -18.36 22.90
CA LEU A 58 -0.65 -18.82 22.45
C LEU A 58 0.03 -17.86 21.46
N SER A 59 -0.75 -17.04 20.77
CA SER A 59 -0.27 -16.13 19.74
C SER A 59 0.07 -14.74 20.29
N LEU A 60 -0.04 -14.54 21.61
CA LEU A 60 0.36 -13.31 22.29
C LEU A 60 1.82 -13.40 22.76
N ALA A 61 2.59 -12.32 22.60
CA ALA A 61 3.98 -12.31 23.03
C ALA A 61 4.08 -12.28 24.56
N THR A 62 4.93 -13.12 25.13
CA THR A 62 5.16 -13.16 26.58
C THR A 62 5.71 -11.83 27.10
N GLY A 63 5.14 -11.33 28.20
CA GLY A 63 5.50 -10.06 28.83
C GLY A 63 5.04 -8.83 28.03
N SER A 64 4.21 -9.00 27.01
CA SER A 64 3.76 -7.90 26.14
C SER A 64 2.48 -7.23 26.65
N PRO A 65 2.18 -6.01 26.17
CA PRO A 65 0.88 -5.37 26.41
C PRO A 65 -0.32 -6.19 25.96
N ALA A 66 -0.17 -7.03 24.93
CA ALA A 66 -1.27 -7.89 24.48
C ALA A 66 -1.56 -9.02 25.48
N GLU A 67 -0.54 -9.70 25.98
CA GLU A 67 -0.70 -10.72 27.02
C GLU A 67 -1.27 -10.10 28.31
N ALA A 68 -0.74 -8.95 28.73
CA ALA A 68 -1.24 -8.23 29.90
C ALA A 68 -2.72 -7.81 29.74
N TRP A 69 -3.11 -7.35 28.55
CA TRP A 69 -4.52 -7.07 28.25
C TRP A 69 -5.37 -8.32 28.33
N TYR A 70 -4.98 -9.41 27.67
CA TYR A 70 -5.76 -10.64 27.63
C TYR A 70 -5.99 -11.19 29.04
N ASN A 71 -4.96 -11.13 29.90
CA ASN A 71 -5.05 -11.53 31.30
C ASN A 71 -5.89 -10.60 32.19
N SER A 72 -6.11 -9.35 31.76
CA SER A 72 -6.96 -8.39 32.46
C SER A 72 -8.45 -8.51 32.11
N VAL A 73 -8.78 -9.19 31.00
CA VAL A 73 -10.17 -9.42 30.58
C VAL A 73 -10.78 -10.53 31.43
N ASP A 74 -11.99 -10.28 31.95
CA ASP A 74 -12.71 -11.28 32.75
C ASP A 74 -13.01 -12.54 31.92
N THR A 75 -12.97 -13.70 32.57
CA THR A 75 -13.22 -14.98 31.91
C THR A 75 -14.59 -15.06 31.21
N GLY A 76 -15.64 -14.42 31.77
CA GLY A 76 -16.97 -14.37 31.15
C GLY A 76 -17.06 -13.42 29.95
N ASP A 77 -16.12 -12.50 29.82
CA ASP A 77 -16.02 -11.55 28.71
C ASP A 77 -15.10 -12.06 27.58
N ARG A 78 -14.39 -13.17 27.80
CA ARG A 78 -13.57 -13.87 26.78
C ARG A 78 -13.97 -15.33 26.55
N ASP A 79 -15.18 -15.71 26.93
CA ASP A 79 -15.72 -17.09 26.81
C ASP A 79 -16.15 -17.48 25.39
N THR A 80 -16.30 -16.49 24.50
CA THR A 80 -16.79 -16.67 23.13
C THR A 80 -15.98 -15.82 22.17
N TRP A 81 -15.81 -16.32 20.95
CA TRP A 81 -15.00 -15.66 19.92
C TRP A 81 -15.51 -14.26 19.55
N PRO A 82 -16.83 -14.03 19.42
CA PRO A 82 -17.35 -12.69 19.16
C PRO A 82 -17.03 -11.68 20.27
N LYS A 83 -17.10 -12.07 21.56
CA LYS A 83 -16.82 -11.15 22.67
C LYS A 83 -15.35 -10.72 22.69
N ILE A 84 -14.43 -11.68 22.62
CA ILE A 84 -12.99 -11.36 22.64
C ILE A 84 -12.58 -10.54 21.41
N LYS A 85 -13.19 -10.80 20.25
CA LYS A 85 -13.00 -10.00 19.03
C LYS A 85 -13.47 -8.55 19.23
N THR A 86 -14.63 -8.34 19.83
CA THR A 86 -15.11 -6.99 20.15
C THR A 86 -14.15 -6.27 21.09
N LEU A 87 -13.71 -6.94 22.16
CA LEU A 87 -12.75 -6.36 23.11
C LEU A 87 -11.40 -6.04 22.47
N PHE A 88 -10.93 -6.93 21.59
CA PHE A 88 -9.71 -6.71 20.82
C PHE A 88 -9.81 -5.43 19.98
N HIS A 89 -10.92 -5.24 19.26
CA HIS A 89 -11.14 -4.04 18.45
C HIS A 89 -11.37 -2.77 19.28
N VAL A 90 -11.85 -2.88 20.53
CA VAL A 90 -11.90 -1.74 21.45
C VAL A 90 -10.49 -1.35 21.91
N ARG A 91 -9.64 -2.34 22.22
CA ARG A 91 -8.28 -2.10 22.71
C ARG A 91 -7.33 -1.63 21.61
N TRP A 92 -7.39 -2.25 20.44
CA TRP A 92 -6.65 -1.89 19.24
C TRP A 92 -7.63 -1.53 18.13
N PRO A 93 -8.20 -0.31 18.16
CA PRO A 93 -9.12 0.14 17.14
C PRO A 93 -8.42 0.10 15.78
N THR A 94 -9.17 -0.23 14.74
CA THR A 94 -8.74 0.08 13.38
C THR A 94 -8.44 1.56 13.38
N VAL A 95 -7.19 1.93 13.12
CA VAL A 95 -6.85 3.31 12.80
C VAL A 95 -7.62 3.59 11.53
N VAL A 96 -8.82 4.18 11.68
CA VAL A 96 -9.49 4.87 10.59
C VAL A 96 -8.47 5.92 10.21
N GLY A 97 -7.74 5.66 9.13
CA GLY A 97 -6.71 6.57 8.66
C GLY A 97 -7.35 7.94 8.68
N THR A 98 -6.88 8.82 9.57
CA THR A 98 -7.37 10.18 9.62
C THR A 98 -7.19 10.67 8.20
N GLU A 99 -8.30 10.86 7.47
CA GLU A 99 -8.21 11.25 6.07
C GLU A 99 -7.32 12.47 6.05
N ALA A 100 -6.11 12.32 5.51
CA ALA A 100 -5.16 13.42 5.47
C ALA A 100 -5.91 14.59 4.84
N SER A 101 -5.81 15.78 5.44
CA SER A 101 -6.54 16.94 4.95
C SER A 101 -6.25 17.15 3.46
N ILE A 102 -7.18 17.77 2.71
CA ILE A 102 -6.97 18.06 1.28
C ILE A 102 -5.58 18.70 1.02
N PRO A 103 -5.11 19.67 1.83
CA PRO A 103 -3.75 20.19 1.71
C PRO A 103 -2.66 19.14 1.90
N ALA A 104 -2.76 18.27 2.91
CA ALA A 104 -1.78 17.22 3.17
C ALA A 104 -1.73 16.18 2.03
N ARG A 105 -2.89 15.78 1.48
CA ARG A 105 -2.96 14.90 0.30
C ARG A 105 -2.34 15.55 -0.93
N ARG A 106 -2.52 16.87 -1.10
CA ARG A 106 -1.89 17.62 -2.20
C ARG A 106 -0.37 17.63 -2.06
N VAL A 107 0.16 17.84 -0.85
CA VAL A 107 1.60 17.78 -0.58
C VAL A 107 2.14 16.38 -0.86
N ALA A 108 1.50 15.33 -0.33
CA ALA A 108 1.90 13.94 -0.58
C ALA A 108 1.92 13.60 -2.07
N MET A 109 0.92 14.06 -2.83
CA MET A 109 0.89 13.91 -4.29
C MET A 109 2.09 14.58 -4.98
N TRP A 110 2.52 15.77 -4.52
CA TRP A 110 3.66 16.50 -5.08
C TRP A 110 5.03 15.93 -4.69
N GLU A 111 5.10 15.18 -3.60
CA GLU A 111 6.34 14.52 -3.15
C GLU A 111 6.66 13.26 -3.97
N ILE A 112 5.65 12.65 -4.62
CA ILE A 112 5.84 11.51 -5.51
C ILE A 112 6.43 11.99 -6.84
N LYS A 113 7.76 11.96 -6.93
CA LYS A 113 8.52 12.34 -8.12
C LYS A 113 9.01 11.12 -8.88
N LEU A 114 9.05 11.23 -10.20
CA LEU A 114 9.75 10.30 -11.08
C LEU A 114 11.00 11.00 -11.61
N SER A 115 12.18 10.46 -11.30
CA SER A 115 13.45 11.00 -11.80
C SER A 115 13.74 10.50 -13.22
N GLU A 116 14.58 11.23 -13.96
CA GLU A 116 15.10 10.75 -15.27
C GLU A 116 15.88 9.44 -15.10
N GLU A 117 16.59 9.27 -13.98
CA GLU A 117 17.38 8.08 -13.69
C GLU A 117 16.52 6.85 -13.43
N ASP A 118 15.32 7.03 -12.87
CA ASP A 118 14.40 5.94 -12.56
C ASP A 118 13.46 5.60 -13.71
N LEU A 119 13.41 6.45 -14.72
CA LEU A 119 12.55 6.26 -15.88
C LEU A 119 12.86 4.95 -16.60
N GLY A 120 11.82 4.12 -16.78
CA GLY A 120 11.93 2.87 -17.53
C GLY A 120 12.56 1.71 -16.76
N LYS A 121 12.91 1.91 -15.49
CA LYS A 121 13.18 0.79 -14.58
C LYS A 121 11.89 0.01 -14.31
N MET A 122 12.02 -1.23 -13.88
CA MET A 122 10.92 -2.05 -13.39
C MET A 122 10.89 -1.98 -11.86
N GLU A 123 9.73 -1.71 -11.28
CA GLU A 123 9.49 -1.74 -9.84
C GLU A 123 8.38 -2.76 -9.49
N GLY A 124 8.44 -3.33 -8.28
CA GLY A 124 7.46 -4.28 -7.76
C GLY A 124 8.05 -5.62 -7.30
N GLU A 125 7.25 -6.40 -6.58
CA GLU A 125 7.62 -7.73 -6.10
C GLU A 125 6.90 -8.84 -6.91
N LYS A 126 7.60 -9.96 -7.17
CA LYS A 126 7.06 -11.21 -7.75
C LYS A 126 6.33 -11.03 -9.10
N ARG A 127 5.00 -10.99 -9.11
CA ARG A 127 4.15 -11.00 -10.31
C ARG A 127 3.67 -9.62 -10.76
N ASN A 128 3.92 -8.58 -9.96
CA ASN A 128 3.48 -7.20 -10.23
C ASN A 128 4.65 -6.29 -10.60
N HIS A 129 5.55 -6.77 -11.46
CA HIS A 129 6.58 -5.90 -12.01
C HIS A 129 5.95 -4.96 -13.03
N VAL A 130 5.99 -3.67 -12.74
CA VAL A 130 5.51 -2.60 -13.63
C VAL A 130 6.65 -1.62 -13.88
N TYR A 131 6.64 -0.96 -15.02
CA TYR A 131 7.57 0.14 -15.24
C TYR A 131 7.32 1.26 -14.23
N THR A 132 8.38 1.93 -13.80
CA THR A 132 8.33 3.04 -12.82
C THR A 132 7.37 4.15 -13.22
N HIS A 133 7.23 4.46 -14.51
CA HIS A 133 6.26 5.46 -14.98
C HIS A 133 4.80 5.01 -14.80
N VAL A 134 4.51 3.71 -14.95
CA VAL A 134 3.19 3.12 -14.68
C VAL A 134 2.92 3.12 -13.17
N GLY A 135 3.90 2.71 -12.37
CA GLY A 135 3.80 2.72 -10.91
C GLY A 135 3.58 4.13 -10.35
N TRP A 136 4.33 5.11 -10.87
CA TRP A 136 4.13 6.53 -10.58
C TRP A 136 2.71 6.99 -10.93
N ALA A 137 2.23 6.72 -12.15
CA ALA A 137 0.90 7.13 -12.59
C ALA A 137 -0.20 6.54 -11.70
N ASN A 138 -0.09 5.26 -11.32
CA ASN A 138 -1.05 4.60 -10.43
C ASN A 138 -1.08 5.24 -9.04
N LYS A 139 0.09 5.49 -8.43
CA LYS A 139 0.19 6.10 -7.10
C LYS A 139 -0.37 7.53 -7.10
N VAL A 140 0.00 8.34 -8.09
CA VAL A 140 -0.40 9.75 -8.18
C VAL A 140 -1.87 9.90 -8.55
N GLU A 141 -2.39 9.10 -9.49
CA GLU A 141 -3.82 9.13 -9.86
C GLU A 141 -4.71 8.75 -8.69
N ALA A 142 -4.31 7.76 -7.89
CA ALA A 142 -5.05 7.35 -6.71
C ALA A 142 -5.22 8.51 -5.71
N ILE A 143 -4.19 9.33 -5.50
CA ILE A 143 -4.29 10.51 -4.62
C ILE A 143 -5.08 11.63 -5.33
N TRP A 144 -4.82 11.89 -6.60
CA TRP A 144 -5.49 12.93 -7.39
C TRP A 144 -7.02 12.75 -7.41
N ALA A 145 -7.49 11.50 -7.56
CA ALA A 145 -8.92 11.17 -7.52
C ALA A 145 -9.59 11.57 -6.19
N THR A 146 -8.85 11.59 -5.07
CA THR A 146 -9.37 12.03 -3.75
C THR A 146 -9.39 13.54 -3.55
N LEU A 147 -8.81 14.31 -4.49
CA LEU A 147 -8.71 15.77 -4.41
C LEU A 147 -9.85 16.49 -5.12
N GLY A 148 -10.65 15.78 -5.93
CA GLY A 148 -11.80 16.35 -6.64
C GLY A 148 -11.45 17.41 -7.69
N ASP A 149 -10.26 17.35 -8.28
CA ASP A 149 -9.78 18.31 -9.28
C ASP A 149 -10.37 18.04 -10.67
N THR A 150 -11.63 18.42 -10.88
CA THR A 150 -12.32 18.17 -12.17
C THR A 150 -11.80 19.01 -13.34
N ASN A 151 -11.10 20.11 -13.05
CA ASN A 151 -10.63 21.08 -14.06
C ASN A 151 -9.15 20.92 -14.40
N GLY A 152 -8.46 19.92 -13.83
CA GLY A 152 -7.05 19.63 -14.12
C GLY A 152 -6.06 20.68 -13.63
N HIS A 153 -6.43 21.52 -12.66
CA HIS A 153 -5.55 22.59 -12.17
C HIS A 153 -4.27 22.06 -11.53
N LEU A 154 -4.29 20.82 -11.04
CA LEU A 154 -3.13 20.19 -10.41
C LEU A 154 -2.17 19.56 -11.43
N LEU A 155 -2.60 19.33 -12.67
CA LEU A 155 -1.79 18.64 -13.69
C LEU A 155 -0.51 19.40 -14.05
N ASN A 156 -0.55 20.74 -14.04
CA ASN A 156 0.64 21.55 -14.31
C ASN A 156 1.74 21.36 -13.26
N SER A 157 1.36 21.06 -12.01
CA SER A 157 2.34 20.73 -10.97
C SER A 157 2.86 19.30 -11.14
N LEU A 158 1.98 18.36 -11.53
CA LEU A 158 2.38 16.98 -11.78
C LEU A 158 3.34 16.83 -12.96
N ARG A 159 3.15 17.61 -14.03
CA ARG A 159 4.08 17.68 -15.16
C ARG A 159 5.49 18.08 -14.75
N ARG A 160 5.64 18.92 -13.71
CA ARG A 160 6.96 19.32 -13.20
C ARG A 160 7.66 18.24 -12.37
N ASN A 161 6.93 17.21 -11.96
CA ASN A 161 7.42 16.11 -11.12
C ASN A 161 7.78 14.84 -11.91
N ILE A 162 7.74 14.92 -13.25
CA ILE A 162 8.10 13.80 -14.13
C ILE A 162 9.17 14.21 -15.15
N PRO A 163 9.88 13.23 -15.73
CA PRO A 163 10.88 13.45 -16.77
C PRO A 163 10.35 14.22 -17.98
N GLN A 164 11.14 15.14 -18.52
CA GLN A 164 10.74 15.92 -19.70
C GLN A 164 10.63 15.02 -20.93
N ALA A 165 11.47 13.99 -21.01
CA ALA A 165 11.39 12.96 -22.05
C ALA A 165 10.05 12.23 -22.04
N LEU A 166 9.48 11.99 -20.85
CA LEU A 166 8.16 11.36 -20.72
C LEU A 166 7.07 12.31 -21.21
N ILE A 167 7.08 13.58 -20.79
CA ILE A 167 6.12 14.61 -21.24
C ILE A 167 6.10 14.74 -22.76
N PHE A 168 7.29 14.78 -23.39
CA PHE A 168 7.41 14.93 -24.84
C PHE A 168 6.83 13.73 -25.60
N MET A 169 6.89 12.54 -25.01
CA MET A 169 6.43 11.29 -25.63
C MET A 169 4.96 10.98 -25.35
N MET A 170 4.36 11.63 -24.35
CA MET A 170 2.93 11.54 -24.09
C MET A 170 2.17 12.22 -25.23
N SER A 171 1.28 11.46 -25.88
CA SER A 171 0.35 12.03 -26.87
C SER A 171 -0.96 12.40 -26.19
N VAL A 172 -1.06 13.64 -25.74
CA VAL A 172 -2.31 14.24 -25.25
C VAL A 172 -2.70 15.35 -26.22
N LYS A 173 -3.95 15.35 -26.69
CA LYS A 173 -4.44 16.41 -27.57
C LYS A 173 -4.61 17.71 -26.79
N ALA A 174 -4.53 18.86 -27.45
CA ALA A 174 -4.63 20.17 -26.79
C ALA A 174 -5.97 20.33 -26.05
N GLU A 175 -7.07 19.85 -26.64
CA GLU A 175 -8.40 19.84 -26.03
C GLU A 175 -8.50 18.97 -24.76
N ASP A 176 -7.55 18.05 -24.58
CA ASP A 176 -7.52 17.04 -23.52
C ASP A 176 -6.44 17.33 -22.46
N GLU A 177 -5.74 18.47 -22.57
CA GLU A 177 -4.60 18.80 -21.72
C GLU A 177 -4.97 18.91 -20.23
N ASN A 178 -6.22 19.26 -19.93
CA ASN A 178 -6.71 19.38 -18.56
C ASN A 178 -7.49 18.15 -18.07
N ASP A 179 -7.60 17.09 -18.87
CA ASP A 179 -8.25 15.85 -18.48
C ASP A 179 -7.25 14.95 -17.75
N GLY A 180 -7.43 14.82 -16.43
CA GLY A 180 -6.54 14.01 -15.60
C GLY A 180 -6.54 12.53 -15.99
N THR A 181 -7.69 11.98 -16.39
CA THR A 181 -7.82 10.57 -16.81
C THR A 181 -7.01 10.33 -18.06
N LYS A 182 -7.12 11.23 -19.04
CA LYS A 182 -6.35 11.16 -20.29
C LYS A 182 -4.86 11.37 -20.06
N PHE A 183 -4.50 12.27 -19.15
CA PHE A 183 -3.11 12.48 -18.74
C PHE A 183 -2.49 11.20 -18.17
N PHE A 184 -3.09 10.56 -17.16
CA PHE A 184 -2.53 9.34 -16.56
C PHE A 184 -2.55 8.15 -17.53
N THR A 185 -3.57 8.06 -18.37
CA THR A 185 -3.61 7.07 -19.47
C THR A 185 -2.46 7.27 -20.45
N ALA A 186 -2.18 8.51 -20.85
CA ALA A 186 -1.07 8.82 -21.73
C ALA A 186 0.27 8.48 -21.11
N VAL A 187 0.47 8.72 -19.80
CA VAL A 187 1.69 8.31 -19.08
C VAL A 187 1.90 6.81 -19.15
N ARG A 188 0.86 6.01 -18.89
CA ARG A 188 0.97 4.53 -18.88
C ARG A 188 1.24 3.94 -20.26
N ASN A 189 0.73 4.58 -21.31
CA ASN A 189 0.79 4.06 -22.68
C ASN A 189 2.05 4.48 -23.44
N VAL A 190 2.97 5.21 -22.81
CA VAL A 190 4.19 5.63 -23.48
C VAL A 190 5.07 4.42 -23.82
N GLN A 191 5.55 4.37 -25.06
CA GLN A 191 6.51 3.36 -25.51
C GLN A 191 7.88 3.66 -24.91
N ILE A 192 8.23 2.93 -23.85
CA ILE A 192 9.39 3.24 -23.00
C ILE A 192 10.71 3.25 -23.77
N GLU A 193 10.85 2.42 -24.80
CA GLU A 193 12.04 2.35 -25.64
C GLU A 193 12.32 3.67 -26.36
N LYS A 194 11.25 4.35 -26.81
CA LYS A 194 11.36 5.67 -27.47
C LYS A 194 11.67 6.78 -26.47
N VAL A 195 11.14 6.68 -25.26
CA VAL A 195 11.39 7.64 -24.17
C VAL A 195 12.85 7.59 -23.74
N LEU A 196 13.40 6.39 -23.55
CA LEU A 196 14.80 6.21 -23.17
C LEU A 196 15.76 6.70 -24.27
N GLY A 197 15.38 6.56 -25.54
CA GLY A 197 16.11 7.19 -26.65
C GLY A 197 16.14 8.72 -26.52
N LYS A 198 14.98 9.34 -26.25
CA LYS A 198 14.86 10.79 -26.07
C LYS A 198 15.54 11.32 -24.81
N ALA A 199 15.51 10.58 -23.71
CA ALA A 199 16.20 10.94 -22.47
C ALA A 199 17.74 10.96 -22.66
N LYS A 200 18.28 10.05 -23.48
CA LYS A 200 19.71 10.08 -23.84
C LYS A 200 20.07 11.28 -24.71
N GLU A 201 19.20 11.64 -25.66
CA GLU A 201 19.38 12.84 -26.52
C GLU A 201 19.33 14.15 -25.71
N SER A 202 18.44 14.27 -24.73
CA SER A 202 18.36 15.47 -23.88
C SER A 202 19.58 15.62 -22.96
N VAL A 203 20.07 14.52 -22.37
CA VAL A 203 21.32 14.52 -21.57
C VAL A 203 22.54 14.88 -22.41
N ALA A 204 22.61 14.37 -23.65
CA ALA A 204 23.70 14.71 -24.58
C ALA A 204 23.68 16.19 -25.00
N MET A 205 22.50 16.79 -25.20
CA MET A 205 22.38 18.21 -25.53
C MET A 205 22.70 19.14 -24.35
N CYS A 206 22.38 18.77 -23.11
CA CYS A 206 22.78 19.53 -21.92
C CYS A 206 24.27 19.37 -21.57
N SER A 207 24.96 18.37 -22.11
CA SER A 207 26.39 18.09 -21.88
C SER A 207 27.29 18.52 -23.06
N GLY A 208 26.76 19.30 -24.01
CA GLY A 208 27.52 19.79 -25.18
C GLY A 208 28.66 20.74 -24.78
N PRO A 209 29.78 20.71 -25.52
CA PRO A 209 31.08 21.19 -25.05
C PRO A 209 31.07 22.70 -24.78
N GLY A 210 31.68 23.09 -23.66
CA GLY A 210 32.03 24.48 -23.40
C GLY A 210 32.79 25.05 -24.59
N TYR A 211 32.15 26.01 -25.27
CA TYR A 211 32.82 26.87 -26.24
C TYR A 211 33.91 27.65 -25.51
N LEU A 212 35.14 27.14 -25.54
CA LEU A 212 36.35 27.96 -25.38
C LEU A 212 36.56 28.69 -26.71
N ASN A 213 36.01 29.90 -26.79
CA ASN A 213 36.39 30.91 -27.77
C ASN A 213 37.06 32.08 -27.04
N HIS A 214 38.40 32.06 -27.08
CA HIS A 214 39.33 33.14 -27.43
C HIS A 214 40.63 33.09 -26.63
#